data_AF-A0A4Q5TCK4-F1
#
_entry.id   AF-A0A4Q5TCK4-F1
#
_cell.length_a   1.000
_cell.length_b   1.000
_cell.length_c   1.000
_cell.angle_alpha   90.00
_cell.angle_beta   90.00
_cell.angle_gamma   90.00
#
_symmetry.space_group_name_H-M   'P 1'
#
loop_
_entity.id
_entity.type
_entity.pdbx_description
1 polymer ?
#
loop_
_entity_poly.entity_id
_entity_poly.type
_entity_poly.pdbx_seq_one_letter_code
_entity_poly.pdbx_strand_id
1 'polypeptide(L)'
;ADPVWAGDVDRMFVSLVPAGYTGAAADLAAPVEGWAELSQISCTGSGSVLAIGDVVVPEHGMRIATGYDDCYHLTPERVLRNIVRLGYRGTILHYVGMSHYPRLEAASGGYYVTLGASAINAACAAWHSDFAERAQALDYRVIWSLSYELLDQHCWGDWKQRAADGSPALTGWEPPSTLLSPAHSGAMAYLRAVALAFCGIADAAGLAVKFQIGEPWWWTLPDGSLCVHDAAVGEGDPGAWLADSTLDLRDAVKGAHPGAEVLLLVYLPTVERNPEVNMPLGWAAPAFDVLQLEDYDWAAAGNQAASARGLALAEARLGYAAADQHYLSGFVLAPEDKASWLHIDAAAEAARQRGVAEAFVWALPQVIRDGFVHFEQESDVEAFDDILFPIALGREAEVAPEVSTAIVTSAGGAEMRNAEWAEARTHYDVGPGVRSEADIAALLAFFRARMGPARGFRLRDPFDWEGADELLGVGDGETASFALVKHYGAVKRRITRPVSGTVSVAVDGAATEAFTLGAGGMVTLDAAPAEGAEVTASFVFDVPVRFAEDRLSVSRATFLAGAAASVPLVEVRE
;
A
#
# COMPACT_ATOMS: atom_id res chain seq x y z
N ALA A 1 -44.57 2.15 -12.01
CA ALA A 1 -43.52 1.20 -11.58
C ALA A 1 -43.67 1.04 -10.08
N ASP A 2 -43.59 -0.19 -9.58
CA ASP A 2 -43.63 -0.43 -8.13
C ASP A 2 -42.39 0.23 -7.48
N PRO A 3 -42.55 0.91 -6.33
CA PRO A 3 -41.41 1.49 -5.63
C PRO A 3 -40.43 0.37 -5.23
N VAL A 4 -39.18 0.48 -5.70
CA VAL A 4 -38.08 -0.42 -5.33
C VAL A 4 -37.38 0.17 -4.11
N TRP A 5 -37.08 -0.65 -3.10
CA TRP A 5 -36.25 -0.20 -1.98
C TRP A 5 -34.80 -0.07 -2.46
N ALA A 6 -34.19 1.10 -2.26
CA ALA A 6 -32.88 1.41 -2.85
C ALA A 6 -31.76 0.44 -2.41
N GLY A 7 -31.86 -0.17 -1.23
CA GLY A 7 -30.89 -1.15 -0.75
C GLY A 7 -31.04 -2.55 -1.38
N ASP A 8 -32.09 -2.81 -2.15
CA ASP A 8 -32.25 -4.03 -2.97
C ASP A 8 -31.62 -3.86 -4.37
N VAL A 9 -31.06 -2.68 -4.66
CA VAL A 9 -30.41 -2.39 -5.95
C VAL A 9 -28.93 -2.76 -5.85
N ASP A 10 -28.62 -4.02 -6.12
CA ASP A 10 -27.23 -4.50 -6.21
C ASP A 10 -26.46 -3.88 -7.39
N ARG A 11 -27.19 -3.60 -8.48
CA ARG A 11 -26.63 -3.02 -9.70
C ARG A 11 -27.70 -2.26 -10.47
N MET A 12 -27.36 -1.04 -10.88
CA MET A 12 -28.16 -0.26 -11.81
C MET A 12 -27.48 -0.26 -13.18
N PHE A 13 -28.20 -0.65 -14.22
CA PHE A 13 -27.73 -0.56 -15.60
C PHE A 13 -28.45 0.58 -16.30
N VAL A 14 -27.66 1.52 -16.84
CA VAL A 14 -28.17 2.55 -17.75
C VAL A 14 -27.68 2.19 -19.15
N SER A 15 -28.54 1.54 -19.93
CA SER A 15 -28.21 1.17 -21.31
C SER A 15 -28.33 2.37 -22.23
N LEU A 16 -27.22 2.73 -22.87
CA LEU A 16 -27.17 3.75 -23.91
C LEU A 16 -27.11 3.05 -25.27
N VAL A 17 -28.07 3.33 -26.15
CA VAL A 17 -28.14 2.75 -27.48
C VAL A 17 -27.81 3.84 -28.49
N PRO A 18 -26.72 3.72 -29.28
CA PRO A 18 -26.37 4.74 -30.26
C PRO A 18 -27.41 4.81 -31.38
N ALA A 19 -27.54 5.98 -31.98
CA ALA A 19 -28.36 6.15 -33.18
C ALA A 19 -27.83 5.24 -34.30
N GLY A 20 -28.70 4.37 -34.83
CA GLY A 20 -28.32 3.39 -35.86
C GLY A 20 -27.93 2.00 -35.34
N TYR A 21 -28.11 1.70 -34.04
CA TYR A 21 -27.98 0.34 -33.52
C TYR A 21 -28.92 -0.63 -34.26
N THR A 22 -28.35 -1.65 -34.89
CA THR A 22 -29.09 -2.63 -35.72
C THR A 22 -29.39 -3.94 -34.98
N GLY A 23 -28.78 -4.15 -33.81
CA GLY A 23 -28.82 -5.44 -33.10
C GLY A 23 -27.98 -6.55 -33.75
N ALA A 24 -27.26 -6.26 -34.84
CA ALA A 24 -26.37 -7.22 -35.46
C ALA A 24 -25.06 -7.34 -34.67
N ALA A 25 -24.59 -8.58 -34.47
CA ALA A 25 -23.25 -8.86 -33.96
C ALA A 25 -22.22 -8.70 -35.09
N ALA A 26 -21.95 -7.46 -35.48
CA ALA A 26 -20.99 -7.12 -36.51
C ALA A 26 -20.15 -5.91 -36.08
N ASP A 27 -18.88 -5.92 -36.45
CA ASP A 27 -17.98 -4.80 -36.21
C ASP A 27 -18.42 -3.56 -37.01
N LEU A 28 -18.09 -2.39 -36.49
CA LEU A 28 -18.26 -1.14 -37.23
C LEU A 28 -17.31 -1.13 -38.44
N ALA A 29 -17.77 -0.60 -39.57
CA ALA A 29 -16.97 -0.52 -40.80
C ALA A 29 -15.67 0.32 -40.63
N ALA A 30 -15.67 1.23 -39.65
CA ALA A 30 -14.49 1.97 -39.22
C ALA A 30 -14.65 2.32 -37.72
N PRO A 31 -13.55 2.60 -37.00
CA PRO A 31 -13.62 3.13 -35.65
C PRO A 31 -14.40 4.44 -35.59
N VAL A 32 -15.29 4.57 -34.59
CA VAL A 32 -16.09 5.78 -34.35
C VAL A 32 -15.92 6.20 -32.91
N GLU A 33 -15.65 7.48 -32.70
CA GLU A 33 -15.63 8.10 -31.37
C GLU A 33 -17.05 8.54 -31.00
N GLY A 34 -17.47 8.20 -29.77
CA GLY A 34 -18.79 8.54 -29.26
C GLY A 34 -18.71 8.98 -27.81
N TRP A 35 -19.67 9.79 -27.40
CA TRP A 35 -19.83 10.22 -26.02
C TRP A 35 -21.30 10.16 -25.61
N ALA A 36 -21.52 10.09 -24.31
CA ALA A 36 -22.83 10.23 -23.71
C ALA A 36 -22.70 11.01 -22.40
N GLU A 37 -23.71 11.81 -22.09
CA GLU A 37 -23.78 12.60 -20.86
C GLU A 37 -25.09 12.29 -20.14
N LEU A 38 -24.98 12.11 -18.83
CA LEU A 38 -26.10 12.09 -17.92
C LEU A 38 -25.97 13.28 -16.98
N SER A 39 -26.88 14.26 -17.09
CA SER A 39 -26.88 15.48 -16.28
C SER A 39 -28.23 15.70 -15.60
N GLN A 40 -28.32 16.70 -14.72
CA GLN A 40 -29.52 17.01 -13.92
C GLN A 40 -29.97 15.86 -12.98
N ILE A 41 -29.02 15.07 -12.47
CA ILE A 41 -29.29 14.03 -11.47
C ILE A 41 -29.62 14.70 -10.13
N SER A 42 -30.78 14.40 -9.55
CA SER A 42 -31.19 14.90 -8.24
C SER A 42 -31.66 13.77 -7.34
N CYS A 43 -31.16 13.71 -6.11
CA CYS A 43 -31.63 12.80 -5.06
C CYS A 43 -32.36 13.61 -3.97
N THR A 44 -33.49 13.13 -3.45
CA THR A 44 -34.28 13.79 -2.39
C THR A 44 -34.63 12.82 -1.26
N GLY A 45 -34.85 13.32 -0.05
CA GLY A 45 -35.24 12.51 1.12
C GLY A 45 -34.12 12.33 2.14
N SER A 46 -34.42 11.74 3.30
CA SER A 46 -33.45 11.60 4.42
C SER A 46 -32.24 10.71 4.11
N GLY A 47 -32.33 9.83 3.10
CA GLY A 47 -31.22 9.00 2.61
C GLY A 47 -30.58 9.50 1.31
N SER A 48 -30.85 10.74 0.90
CA SER A 48 -30.32 11.30 -0.36
C SER A 48 -28.85 11.73 -0.29
N VAL A 49 -28.24 11.67 0.89
CA VAL A 49 -26.85 12.02 1.15
C VAL A 49 -26.17 10.82 1.80
N LEU A 50 -25.10 10.32 1.19
CA LEU A 50 -24.20 9.36 1.83
C LEU A 50 -23.18 10.14 2.65
N ALA A 51 -23.11 9.87 3.96
CA ALA A 51 -22.03 10.38 4.78
C ALA A 51 -20.72 9.73 4.31
N ILE A 52 -19.84 10.52 3.71
CA ILE A 52 -18.48 10.09 3.41
C ILE A 52 -17.67 10.46 4.64
N GLY A 53 -17.09 9.49 5.33
CA GLY A 53 -16.32 9.74 6.55
C GLY A 53 -15.22 10.80 6.35
N ASP A 54 -14.97 11.60 7.40
CA ASP A 54 -13.93 12.62 7.45
C ASP A 54 -12.58 12.01 7.86
N VAL A 55 -12.17 10.91 7.21
CA VAL A 55 -10.79 10.44 7.38
C VAL A 55 -9.90 11.38 6.56
N VAL A 56 -9.29 12.32 7.27
CA VAL A 56 -8.20 13.15 6.76
C VAL A 56 -6.96 12.76 7.55
N VAL A 57 -6.09 12.00 6.90
CA VAL A 57 -4.74 11.72 7.40
C VAL A 57 -3.92 13.01 7.25
N PRO A 58 -3.14 13.41 8.28
CA PRO A 58 -2.21 14.52 8.15
C PRO A 58 -1.27 14.33 6.95
N GLU A 59 -0.78 15.44 6.41
CA GLU A 59 0.26 15.37 5.40
C GLU A 59 1.49 14.64 5.94
N HIS A 60 2.08 13.77 5.11
CA HIS A 60 3.27 13.01 5.43
C HIS A 60 4.22 12.91 4.22
N GLY A 61 5.49 12.57 4.47
CA GLY A 61 6.53 12.60 3.45
C GLY A 61 6.53 11.46 2.42
N MET A 62 5.65 10.45 2.54
CA MET A 62 5.48 9.43 1.50
C MET A 62 4.84 10.00 0.23
N ARG A 63 5.20 9.41 -0.92
CA ARG A 63 4.53 9.61 -2.21
C ARG A 63 3.64 8.40 -2.53
N ILE A 64 2.75 8.57 -3.48
CA ILE A 64 1.82 7.51 -3.89
C ILE A 64 2.00 7.21 -5.37
N ALA A 65 1.88 5.94 -5.69
CA ALA A 65 1.79 5.47 -7.05
C ALA A 65 0.37 4.88 -7.30
N THR A 66 -0.17 5.08 -8.51
CA THR A 66 -1.48 4.59 -8.95
C THR A 66 -1.45 4.17 -10.42
N GLY A 67 -2.37 3.32 -10.86
CA GLY A 67 -2.46 2.84 -12.24
C GLY A 67 -3.79 3.14 -12.92
N TYR A 68 -3.77 3.57 -14.19
CA TYR A 68 -4.97 3.82 -14.98
C TYR A 68 -5.81 2.54 -15.17
N ASP A 69 -5.16 1.39 -15.37
CA ASP A 69 -5.86 0.11 -15.50
C ASP A 69 -6.68 -0.24 -14.25
N ASP A 70 -6.28 0.24 -13.06
CA ASP A 70 -7.01 0.03 -11.82
C ASP A 70 -8.08 1.10 -11.54
N CYS A 71 -7.99 2.27 -12.18
CA CYS A 71 -8.82 3.44 -11.84
C CYS A 71 -9.59 4.07 -13.01
N TYR A 72 -9.53 3.51 -14.22
CA TYR A 72 -10.19 4.05 -15.43
C TYR A 72 -11.70 4.27 -15.25
N HIS A 73 -12.33 3.49 -14.37
CA HIS A 73 -13.76 3.54 -14.06
C HIS A 73 -14.10 4.59 -12.98
N LEU A 74 -13.11 5.20 -12.35
CA LEU A 74 -13.25 6.28 -11.38
C LEU A 74 -13.04 7.64 -12.06
N THR A 75 -13.67 8.68 -11.56
CA THR A 75 -13.36 10.04 -12.00
C THR A 75 -11.98 10.47 -11.50
N PRO A 76 -11.20 11.25 -12.26
CA PRO A 76 -9.93 11.81 -11.79
C PRO A 76 -10.06 12.57 -10.46
N GLU A 77 -11.17 13.30 -10.29
CA GLU A 77 -11.51 13.97 -9.02
C GLU A 77 -11.55 13.01 -7.84
N ARG A 78 -12.16 11.83 -7.99
CA ARG A 78 -12.25 10.83 -6.92
C ARG A 78 -10.88 10.26 -6.57
N VAL A 79 -10.04 10.00 -7.57
CA VAL A 79 -8.67 9.51 -7.38
C VAL A 79 -7.87 10.54 -6.58
N LEU A 80 -7.81 11.79 -7.07
CA LEU A 80 -7.06 12.87 -6.42
C LEU A 80 -7.58 13.21 -5.02
N ARG A 81 -8.91 13.21 -4.82
CA ARG A 81 -9.51 13.39 -3.48
C ARG A 81 -9.04 12.32 -2.50
N ASN A 82 -8.96 11.06 -2.93
CA ASN A 82 -8.49 9.97 -2.07
C ASN A 82 -7.01 10.15 -1.71
N ILE A 83 -6.17 10.50 -2.69
CA ILE A 83 -4.75 10.82 -2.48
C ILE A 83 -4.61 11.93 -1.43
N VAL A 84 -5.36 13.04 -1.60
CA VAL A 84 -5.33 14.18 -0.67
C VAL A 84 -5.74 13.79 0.74
N ARG A 85 -6.85 13.03 0.87
CA ARG A 85 -7.41 12.61 2.16
C ARG A 85 -6.54 11.60 2.90
N LEU A 86 -5.73 10.84 2.17
CA LEU A 86 -4.79 9.88 2.73
C LEU A 86 -3.44 10.51 3.11
N GLY A 87 -3.28 11.83 3.02
CA GLY A 87 -2.07 12.53 3.49
C GLY A 87 -0.94 12.66 2.46
N TYR A 88 -1.04 11.98 1.31
CA TYR A 88 -0.04 12.08 0.25
C TYR A 88 -0.02 13.47 -0.40
N ARG A 89 1.18 14.04 -0.60
CA ARG A 89 1.42 15.32 -1.29
C ARG A 89 2.64 15.21 -2.21
N GLY A 90 2.86 16.23 -3.04
CA GLY A 90 4.04 16.34 -3.89
C GLY A 90 3.88 15.57 -5.21
N THR A 91 4.59 14.46 -5.37
CA THR A 91 4.58 13.69 -6.63
C THR A 91 3.62 12.51 -6.60
N ILE A 92 2.86 12.33 -7.67
CA ILE A 92 2.10 11.13 -7.98
C ILE A 92 2.84 10.39 -9.10
N LEU A 93 3.10 9.10 -8.91
CA LEU A 93 3.54 8.22 -9.99
C LEU A 93 2.31 7.56 -10.60
N HIS A 94 1.98 7.92 -11.84
CA HIS A 94 0.80 7.44 -12.53
C HIS A 94 1.19 6.49 -13.66
N TYR A 95 1.05 5.18 -13.41
CA TYR A 95 1.19 4.16 -14.44
C TYR A 95 0.02 4.26 -15.41
N VAL A 96 0.31 4.45 -16.69
CA VAL A 96 -0.71 4.67 -17.72
C VAL A 96 -1.44 3.38 -18.12
N GLY A 97 -1.02 2.25 -17.56
CA GLY A 97 -1.59 0.93 -17.82
C GLY A 97 -1.05 0.30 -19.09
N MET A 98 -1.60 -0.86 -19.42
CA MET A 98 -1.28 -1.67 -20.61
C MET A 98 -2.52 -2.11 -21.38
N SER A 99 -3.72 -1.90 -20.84
CA SER A 99 -4.96 -2.51 -21.36
C SER A 99 -6.03 -1.50 -21.77
N HIS A 100 -6.09 -0.31 -21.15
CA HIS A 100 -7.19 0.64 -21.42
C HIS A 100 -6.81 1.86 -22.26
N TYR A 101 -5.53 2.23 -22.33
CA TYR A 101 -5.09 3.37 -23.12
C TYR A 101 -5.09 3.15 -24.65
N PRO A 102 -4.83 1.93 -25.20
CA PRO A 102 -4.53 1.82 -26.62
C PRO A 102 -5.70 2.21 -27.54
N ARG A 103 -5.36 2.77 -28.69
CA ARG A 103 -6.22 2.74 -29.87
C ARG A 103 -6.02 1.41 -30.60
N LEU A 104 -7.13 0.76 -30.98
CA LEU A 104 -7.11 -0.54 -31.65
C LEU A 104 -7.61 -0.44 -33.10
N GLU A 105 -7.07 -1.28 -33.98
CA GLU A 105 -7.56 -1.50 -35.32
C GLU A 105 -7.93 -2.98 -35.55
N ALA A 106 -8.98 -3.21 -36.34
CA ALA A 106 -9.38 -4.56 -36.72
C ALA A 106 -8.42 -5.10 -37.79
N ALA A 107 -7.73 -6.20 -37.48
CA ALA A 107 -6.84 -6.88 -38.40
C ALA A 107 -6.86 -8.38 -38.13
N SER A 108 -6.75 -9.22 -39.17
CA SER A 108 -6.58 -10.67 -39.04
C SER A 108 -7.58 -11.38 -38.10
N GLY A 109 -8.82 -10.87 -37.99
CA GLY A 109 -9.86 -11.43 -37.12
C GLY A 109 -9.71 -11.07 -35.63
N GLY A 110 -8.86 -10.11 -35.28
CA GLY A 110 -8.70 -9.57 -33.93
C GLY A 110 -8.54 -8.04 -33.93
N TYR A 111 -8.19 -7.50 -32.77
CA TYR A 111 -8.00 -6.06 -32.56
C TYR A 111 -6.61 -5.79 -32.01
N TYR A 112 -5.81 -5.03 -32.75
CA TYR A 112 -4.40 -4.81 -32.44
C TYR A 112 -4.10 -3.32 -32.30
N VAL A 113 -3.07 -2.99 -31.52
CA VAL A 113 -2.67 -1.60 -31.29
C VAL A 113 -2.25 -0.90 -32.59
N THR A 114 -2.66 0.35 -32.76
CA THR A 114 -2.39 1.12 -33.98
C THR A 114 -1.88 2.53 -33.66
N LEU A 115 -1.12 3.10 -34.60
CA LEU A 115 -0.65 4.48 -34.56
C LEU A 115 -1.52 5.46 -35.36
N GLY A 116 -2.71 5.03 -35.84
CA GLY A 116 -3.62 5.77 -36.73
C GLY A 116 -3.58 7.31 -36.61
N ALA A 117 -4.54 7.90 -35.89
CA ALA A 117 -4.54 9.36 -35.64
C ALA A 117 -3.85 9.73 -34.31
N SER A 118 -3.81 8.78 -33.38
CA SER A 118 -3.17 8.86 -32.06
C SER A 118 -2.90 7.44 -31.59
N ALA A 119 -1.87 7.24 -30.78
CA ALA A 119 -1.56 5.96 -30.15
C ALA A 119 -2.52 5.61 -28.99
N ILE A 120 -3.11 6.64 -28.36
CA ILE A 120 -4.08 6.50 -27.26
C ILE A 120 -5.50 6.78 -27.74
N ASN A 121 -6.50 6.10 -27.17
CA ASN A 121 -7.90 6.34 -27.50
C ASN A 121 -8.45 7.63 -26.87
N ALA A 122 -9.57 8.14 -27.41
CA ALA A 122 -10.15 9.41 -27.02
C ALA A 122 -10.63 9.45 -25.55
N ALA A 123 -11.15 8.33 -25.03
CA ALA A 123 -11.61 8.26 -23.64
C ALA A 123 -10.43 8.35 -22.66
N CYS A 124 -9.34 7.64 -22.96
CA CYS A 124 -8.07 7.73 -22.22
C CYS A 124 -7.51 9.15 -22.26
N ALA A 125 -7.46 9.79 -23.42
CA ALA A 125 -6.97 11.16 -23.57
C ALA A 125 -7.81 12.16 -22.73
N ALA A 126 -9.14 12.04 -22.77
CA ALA A 126 -10.04 12.90 -22.01
C ALA A 126 -9.87 12.71 -20.49
N TRP A 127 -9.79 11.46 -20.02
CA TRP A 127 -9.59 11.15 -18.60
C TRP A 127 -8.28 11.72 -18.08
N HIS A 128 -7.18 11.51 -18.80
CA HIS A 128 -5.86 11.98 -18.37
C HIS A 128 -5.68 13.49 -18.49
N SER A 129 -6.39 14.15 -19.41
CA SER A 129 -6.41 15.62 -19.48
C SER A 129 -7.07 16.21 -18.23
N ASP A 130 -8.25 15.71 -17.82
CA ASP A 130 -8.92 16.12 -16.58
C ASP A 130 -8.07 15.78 -15.33
N PHE A 131 -7.40 14.62 -15.32
CA PHE A 131 -6.47 14.24 -14.26
C PHE A 131 -5.30 15.22 -14.14
N ALA A 132 -4.66 15.57 -15.26
CA ALA A 132 -3.50 16.47 -15.29
C ALA A 132 -3.88 17.89 -14.83
N GLU A 133 -4.99 18.44 -15.33
CA GLU A 133 -5.49 19.76 -14.95
C GLU A 133 -5.81 19.84 -13.46
N ARG A 134 -6.45 18.82 -12.90
CA ARG A 134 -6.78 18.77 -11.47
C ARG A 134 -5.57 18.52 -10.59
N ALA A 135 -4.64 17.67 -11.03
CA ALA A 135 -3.38 17.44 -10.33
C ALA A 135 -2.59 18.75 -10.23
N GLN A 136 -2.50 19.50 -11.34
CA GLN A 136 -1.88 20.82 -11.37
C GLN A 136 -2.58 21.81 -10.43
N ALA A 137 -3.91 21.86 -10.44
CA ALA A 137 -4.69 22.74 -9.57
C ALA A 137 -4.52 22.41 -8.07
N LEU A 138 -4.13 21.17 -7.75
CA LEU A 138 -3.83 20.68 -6.40
C LEU A 138 -2.33 20.71 -6.07
N ASP A 139 -1.50 21.34 -6.90
CA ASP A 139 -0.04 21.46 -6.74
C ASP A 139 0.70 20.11 -6.71
N TYR A 140 0.17 19.11 -7.44
CA TYR A 140 0.87 17.84 -7.65
C TYR A 140 1.81 17.92 -8.85
N ARG A 141 2.94 17.21 -8.72
CA ARG A 141 3.74 16.74 -9.86
C ARG A 141 3.24 15.36 -10.26
N VAL A 142 3.28 15.05 -11.55
CA VAL A 142 2.87 13.74 -12.07
C VAL A 142 4.01 13.13 -12.87
N ILE A 143 4.44 11.93 -12.48
CA ILE A 143 5.32 11.08 -13.29
C ILE A 143 4.41 10.18 -14.14
N TRP A 144 4.51 10.31 -15.46
CA TRP A 144 3.80 9.45 -16.40
C TRP A 144 4.62 8.19 -16.63
N SER A 145 4.19 7.07 -16.09
CA SER A 145 4.89 5.78 -16.17
C SER A 145 4.32 4.93 -17.29
N LEU A 146 5.16 4.54 -18.24
CA LEU A 146 4.83 3.65 -19.37
C LEU A 146 5.73 2.42 -19.33
N SER A 147 5.13 1.24 -19.24
CA SER A 147 5.84 -0.04 -19.27
C SER A 147 6.18 -0.49 -20.70
N TYR A 148 7.11 -1.44 -20.82
CA TYR A 148 7.31 -2.23 -22.06
C TYR A 148 6.31 -3.39 -22.16
N GLU A 149 5.18 -3.29 -21.46
CA GLU A 149 4.18 -4.32 -21.33
C GLU A 149 2.89 -3.91 -22.05
N LEU A 150 2.22 -4.89 -22.67
CA LEU A 150 0.96 -4.68 -23.38
C LEU A 150 0.05 -5.89 -23.18
N LEU A 151 -1.27 -5.66 -23.14
CA LEU A 151 -2.22 -6.78 -23.09
C LEU A 151 -2.06 -7.71 -24.32
N ASP A 152 -1.88 -9.01 -24.07
CA ASP A 152 -1.39 -9.95 -25.09
C ASP A 152 -2.30 -10.04 -26.32
N GLN A 153 -3.61 -9.99 -26.09
CA GLN A 153 -4.65 -10.08 -27.12
C GLN A 153 -4.64 -8.89 -28.11
N HIS A 154 -4.03 -7.76 -27.71
CA HIS A 154 -3.92 -6.55 -28.54
C HIS A 154 -2.52 -6.33 -29.09
N CYS A 155 -1.58 -7.20 -28.74
CA CYS A 155 -0.19 -7.10 -29.15
C CYS A 155 0.07 -7.85 -30.46
N TRP A 156 0.78 -7.21 -31.39
CA TRP A 156 1.22 -7.83 -32.63
C TRP A 156 2.17 -8.99 -32.35
N GLY A 157 2.01 -10.11 -33.06
CA GLY A 157 2.74 -11.34 -32.76
C GLY A 157 4.25 -11.23 -32.93
N ASP A 158 4.73 -10.41 -33.85
CA ASP A 158 6.15 -10.14 -34.08
C ASP A 158 6.76 -9.15 -33.07
N TRP A 159 5.95 -8.44 -32.29
CA TRP A 159 6.44 -7.51 -31.27
C TRP A 159 6.78 -8.19 -29.94
N LYS A 160 6.25 -9.40 -29.71
CA LYS A 160 6.38 -10.14 -28.44
C LYS A 160 7.79 -10.68 -28.27
N GLN A 161 8.35 -10.51 -27.08
CA GLN A 161 9.52 -11.27 -26.64
C GLN A 161 9.20 -12.78 -26.66
N ARG A 162 10.18 -13.63 -26.96
CA ARG A 162 9.98 -15.08 -27.09
C ARG A 162 11.01 -15.90 -26.35
N ALA A 163 10.57 -16.99 -25.74
CA ALA A 163 11.44 -18.04 -25.23
C ALA A 163 12.06 -18.87 -26.37
N ALA A 164 13.05 -19.71 -26.03
CA ALA A 164 13.80 -20.52 -27.01
C ALA A 164 12.92 -21.51 -27.80
N ASP A 165 11.80 -21.94 -27.24
CA ASP A 165 10.80 -22.79 -27.90
C ASP A 165 9.81 -22.01 -28.79
N GLY A 166 9.96 -20.68 -28.86
CA GLY A 166 9.12 -19.76 -29.61
C GLY A 166 7.86 -19.31 -28.87
N SER A 167 7.61 -19.77 -27.65
CA SER A 167 6.48 -19.31 -26.83
C SER A 167 6.63 -17.82 -26.45
N PRO A 168 5.53 -17.06 -26.41
CA PRO A 168 5.57 -15.65 -26.02
C PRO A 168 5.87 -15.49 -24.53
N ALA A 169 6.55 -14.40 -24.18
CA ALA A 169 6.74 -13.97 -22.80
C ALA A 169 5.41 -13.46 -22.21
N LEU A 170 4.64 -14.35 -21.58
CA LEU A 170 3.37 -14.02 -20.93
C LEU A 170 3.54 -13.83 -19.44
N THR A 171 2.83 -12.85 -18.88
CA THR A 171 2.70 -12.68 -17.43
C THR A 171 1.67 -13.63 -16.84
N GLY A 172 1.60 -13.68 -15.49
CA GLY A 172 0.66 -14.52 -14.76
C GLY A 172 -0.77 -13.96 -14.65
N TRP A 173 -1.08 -12.82 -15.27
CA TRP A 173 -2.41 -12.21 -15.21
C TRP A 173 -3.43 -12.93 -16.09
N GLU A 174 -4.73 -12.74 -15.80
CA GLU A 174 -5.82 -13.26 -16.62
C GLU A 174 -6.80 -12.13 -16.99
N PRO A 175 -6.96 -11.78 -18.29
CA PRO A 175 -6.15 -12.26 -19.43
C PRO A 175 -4.67 -11.81 -19.33
N PRO A 176 -3.73 -12.56 -19.94
CA PRO A 176 -2.32 -12.26 -19.80
C PRO A 176 -1.91 -11.03 -20.59
N SER A 177 -0.84 -10.41 -20.13
CA SER A 177 -0.07 -9.42 -20.86
C SER A 177 1.22 -10.04 -21.40
N THR A 178 1.92 -9.29 -22.25
CA THR A 178 3.18 -9.70 -22.85
C THR A 178 4.17 -8.54 -22.91
N LEU A 179 5.46 -8.88 -22.92
CA LEU A 179 6.54 -7.91 -22.97
C LEU A 179 6.93 -7.64 -24.43
N LEU A 180 7.03 -6.37 -24.77
CA LEU A 180 7.46 -5.88 -26.07
C LEU A 180 8.97 -6.04 -26.21
N SER A 181 9.42 -6.50 -27.37
CA SER A 181 10.84 -6.73 -27.65
C SER A 181 11.57 -5.40 -27.85
N PRO A 182 12.59 -5.07 -27.03
CA PRO A 182 13.46 -3.90 -27.23
C PRO A 182 14.12 -3.84 -28.61
N ALA A 183 14.36 -4.99 -29.24
CA ALA A 183 14.96 -5.09 -30.56
C ALA A 183 13.97 -4.77 -31.70
N HIS A 184 12.67 -4.73 -31.42
CA HIS A 184 11.65 -4.54 -32.46
C HIS A 184 11.31 -3.06 -32.69
N SER A 185 11.77 -2.51 -33.81
CA SER A 185 11.58 -1.09 -34.15
C SER A 185 10.12 -0.62 -34.21
N GLY A 186 9.18 -1.47 -34.66
CA GLY A 186 7.74 -1.18 -34.65
C GLY A 186 7.16 -1.00 -33.25
N ALA A 187 7.41 -1.95 -32.35
CA ALA A 187 7.02 -1.88 -30.94
C ALA A 187 7.63 -0.65 -30.23
N MET A 188 8.92 -0.38 -30.46
CA MET A 188 9.58 0.79 -29.85
C MET A 188 9.07 2.12 -30.43
N ALA A 189 8.75 2.17 -31.72
CA ALA A 189 8.08 3.32 -32.33
C ALA A 189 6.68 3.55 -31.74
N TYR A 190 5.96 2.48 -31.41
CA TYR A 190 4.67 2.55 -30.74
C TYR A 190 4.80 3.13 -29.33
N LEU A 191 5.69 2.58 -28.50
CA LEU A 191 5.95 3.10 -27.14
C LEU A 191 6.36 4.57 -27.16
N ARG A 192 7.20 4.98 -28.12
CA ARG A 192 7.56 6.40 -28.31
C ARG A 192 6.34 7.27 -28.57
N ALA A 193 5.41 6.84 -29.43
CA ALA A 193 4.21 7.62 -29.72
C ALA A 193 3.29 7.72 -28.49
N VAL A 194 3.19 6.64 -27.70
CA VAL A 194 2.42 6.64 -26.44
C VAL A 194 3.05 7.58 -25.42
N ALA A 195 4.37 7.50 -25.22
CA ALA A 195 5.11 8.39 -24.31
C ALA A 195 4.90 9.86 -24.66
N LEU A 196 5.02 10.22 -25.95
CA LEU A 196 4.81 11.58 -26.43
C LEU A 196 3.35 12.05 -26.26
N ALA A 197 2.36 11.14 -26.37
CA ALA A 197 0.97 11.50 -26.12
C ALA A 197 0.73 11.89 -24.65
N PHE A 198 1.25 11.11 -23.69
CA PHE A 198 1.11 11.43 -22.26
C PHE A 198 1.94 12.64 -21.83
N CYS A 199 3.18 12.78 -22.34
CA CYS A 199 3.98 13.97 -22.10
C CYS A 199 3.31 15.24 -22.66
N GLY A 200 2.67 15.13 -23.83
CA GLY A 200 1.87 16.21 -24.41
C GLY A 200 0.66 16.62 -23.55
N ILE A 201 0.01 15.66 -22.88
CA ILE A 201 -1.07 15.95 -21.91
C ILE A 201 -0.52 16.72 -20.70
N ALA A 202 0.63 16.32 -20.18
CA ALA A 202 1.28 17.00 -19.07
C ALA A 202 1.61 18.47 -19.41
N ASP A 203 2.26 18.67 -20.57
CA ASP A 203 2.66 19.99 -21.06
C ASP A 203 1.44 20.88 -21.32
N ALA A 204 0.37 20.33 -21.91
CA ALA A 204 -0.88 21.05 -22.15
C ALA A 204 -1.57 21.51 -20.86
N ALA A 205 -1.47 20.74 -19.77
CA ALA A 205 -1.97 21.11 -18.45
C ALA A 205 -1.02 22.07 -17.68
N GLY A 206 0.15 22.38 -18.23
CA GLY A 206 1.17 23.21 -17.59
C GLY A 206 1.93 22.50 -16.47
N LEU A 207 1.93 21.16 -16.45
CA LEU A 207 2.76 20.37 -15.55
C LEU A 207 4.19 20.28 -16.10
N ALA A 208 5.18 20.25 -15.21
CA ALA A 208 6.53 19.84 -15.60
C ALA A 208 6.49 18.39 -16.13
N VAL A 209 7.06 18.16 -17.31
CA VAL A 209 7.06 16.83 -17.93
C VAL A 209 8.02 15.91 -17.17
N LYS A 210 7.48 14.94 -16.46
CA LYS A 210 8.22 13.83 -15.84
C LYS A 210 7.75 12.51 -16.43
N PHE A 211 8.65 11.73 -17.02
CA PHE A 211 8.31 10.50 -17.73
C PHE A 211 9.15 9.34 -17.20
N GLN A 212 8.51 8.28 -16.72
CA GLN A 212 9.18 7.05 -16.33
C GLN A 212 9.10 6.03 -17.47
N ILE A 213 10.26 5.50 -17.85
CA ILE A 213 10.36 4.26 -18.61
C ILE A 213 10.23 3.10 -17.61
N GLY A 214 9.03 2.54 -17.57
CA GLY A 214 8.65 1.42 -16.72
C GLY A 214 8.97 0.08 -17.38
N GLU A 215 9.22 -0.90 -16.54
CA GLU A 215 9.42 -2.30 -16.92
C GLU A 215 10.30 -2.61 -18.15
N PRO A 216 11.43 -1.91 -18.38
CA PRO A 216 12.23 -2.14 -19.55
C PRO A 216 13.16 -3.34 -19.29
N TRP A 217 12.65 -4.57 -19.38
CA TRP A 217 13.49 -5.77 -19.22
C TRP A 217 13.15 -6.88 -20.19
N TRP A 218 14.14 -7.75 -20.41
CA TRP A 218 13.93 -9.05 -21.00
C TRP A 218 13.29 -9.98 -19.96
N TRP A 219 12.14 -10.53 -20.32
CA TRP A 219 11.40 -11.44 -19.46
C TRP A 219 12.26 -12.65 -19.11
N THR A 220 12.29 -12.99 -17.82
CA THR A 220 13.05 -14.13 -17.29
C THR A 220 12.05 -15.19 -16.85
N LEU A 221 12.16 -16.38 -17.45
CA LEU A 221 11.34 -17.53 -17.09
C LEU A 221 11.74 -18.07 -15.69
N PRO A 222 10.88 -18.87 -15.04
CA PRO A 222 11.18 -19.41 -13.70
C PRO A 222 12.49 -20.19 -13.61
N ASP A 223 12.91 -20.83 -14.71
CA ASP A 223 14.18 -21.57 -14.82
C ASP A 223 15.42 -20.67 -15.02
N GLY A 224 15.22 -19.34 -15.10
CA GLY A 224 16.27 -18.35 -15.30
C GLY A 224 16.59 -18.04 -16.76
N SER A 225 16.00 -18.75 -17.72
CA SER A 225 16.19 -18.46 -19.15
C SER A 225 15.51 -17.17 -19.57
N LEU A 226 16.08 -16.48 -20.55
CA LEU A 226 15.61 -15.18 -21.03
C LEU A 226 14.75 -15.33 -22.29
N CYS A 227 13.72 -14.50 -22.41
CA CYS A 227 12.89 -14.40 -23.61
C CYS A 227 13.51 -13.50 -24.70
N VAL A 228 14.74 -13.85 -25.13
CA VAL A 228 15.54 -13.12 -26.13
C VAL A 228 15.58 -13.82 -27.49
N HIS A 229 14.55 -14.61 -27.83
CA HIS A 229 14.55 -15.48 -29.01
C HIS A 229 13.50 -15.09 -30.06
N ASP A 230 13.03 -13.84 -30.02
CA ASP A 230 12.12 -13.32 -31.05
C ASP A 230 12.86 -13.02 -32.37
N ALA A 231 12.10 -12.79 -33.45
CA ALA A 231 12.68 -12.63 -34.78
C ALA A 231 13.37 -11.27 -34.99
N ALA A 232 13.12 -10.28 -34.13
CA ALA A 232 13.78 -8.98 -34.19
C ALA A 232 15.15 -9.00 -33.50
N VAL A 233 15.37 -9.95 -32.59
CA VAL A 233 16.67 -10.23 -31.98
C VAL A 233 17.64 -10.79 -33.03
N GLY A 234 18.63 -9.98 -33.39
CA GLY A 234 19.67 -10.34 -34.35
C GLY A 234 20.94 -10.90 -33.71
N GLU A 235 22.09 -10.76 -34.39
CA GLU A 235 23.39 -10.95 -33.75
C GLU A 235 23.71 -9.71 -32.91
N GLY A 236 23.85 -9.85 -31.59
CA GLY A 236 24.15 -8.72 -30.70
C GLY A 236 24.01 -9.06 -29.22
N ASP A 237 24.22 -8.04 -28.39
CA ASP A 237 24.06 -8.10 -26.94
C ASP A 237 22.64 -7.64 -26.55
N PRO A 238 21.80 -8.51 -25.95
CA PRO A 238 20.47 -8.13 -25.47
C PRO A 238 20.49 -6.95 -24.49
N GLY A 239 21.54 -6.80 -23.69
CA GLY A 239 21.70 -5.64 -22.80
C GLY A 239 21.91 -4.34 -23.59
N ALA A 240 22.64 -4.40 -24.71
CA ALA A 240 22.84 -3.25 -25.58
C ALA A 240 21.54 -2.82 -26.28
N TRP A 241 20.73 -3.76 -26.79
CA TRP A 241 19.43 -3.41 -27.38
C TRP A 241 18.48 -2.76 -26.37
N LEU A 242 18.49 -3.25 -25.13
CA LEU A 242 17.68 -2.68 -24.07
C LEU A 242 18.16 -1.27 -23.68
N ALA A 243 19.48 -1.06 -23.61
CA ALA A 243 20.04 0.28 -23.43
C ALA A 243 19.65 1.21 -24.57
N ASP A 244 19.86 0.80 -25.82
CA ASP A 244 19.58 1.64 -26.99
C ASP A 244 18.08 2.01 -27.07
N SER A 245 17.16 1.07 -26.86
CA SER A 245 15.73 1.34 -26.95
C SER A 245 15.23 2.31 -25.88
N THR A 246 15.76 2.20 -24.66
CA THR A 246 15.42 3.10 -23.54
C THR A 246 16.04 4.49 -23.71
N LEU A 247 17.27 4.58 -24.23
CA LEU A 247 17.92 5.85 -24.57
C LEU A 247 17.19 6.56 -25.72
N ASP A 248 16.76 5.83 -26.76
CA ASP A 248 15.97 6.37 -27.87
C ASP A 248 14.63 6.94 -27.39
N LEU A 249 13.96 6.25 -26.45
CA LEU A 249 12.71 6.71 -25.86
C LEU A 249 12.91 7.97 -25.01
N ARG A 250 13.98 8.01 -24.19
CA ARG A 250 14.39 9.20 -23.43
C ARG A 250 14.65 10.39 -24.36
N ASP A 251 15.42 10.18 -25.41
CA ASP A 251 15.83 11.24 -26.33
C ASP A 251 14.64 11.78 -27.13
N ALA A 252 13.69 10.92 -27.48
CA ALA A 252 12.43 11.35 -28.08
C ALA A 252 11.63 12.26 -27.14
N VAL A 253 11.49 11.90 -25.86
CA VAL A 253 10.77 12.71 -24.87
C VAL A 253 11.48 14.05 -24.64
N LYS A 254 12.80 14.04 -24.39
CA LYS A 254 13.58 15.26 -24.18
C LYS A 254 13.65 16.15 -25.43
N GLY A 255 13.62 15.55 -26.61
CA GLY A 255 13.58 16.28 -27.89
C GLY A 255 12.24 16.98 -28.13
N ALA A 256 11.12 16.36 -27.74
CA ALA A 256 9.79 16.95 -27.87
C ALA A 256 9.48 17.95 -26.76
N HIS A 257 9.98 17.71 -25.55
CA HIS A 257 9.74 18.53 -24.37
C HIS A 257 11.07 18.94 -23.71
N PRO A 258 11.68 20.05 -24.15
CA PRO A 258 12.91 20.56 -23.55
C PRO A 258 12.72 20.86 -22.06
N GLY A 259 13.51 20.23 -21.20
CA GLY A 259 13.37 20.32 -19.74
C GLY A 259 12.57 19.18 -19.11
N ALA A 260 12.12 18.20 -19.90
CA ALA A 260 11.57 16.96 -19.37
C ALA A 260 12.60 16.20 -18.51
N GLU A 261 12.13 15.69 -17.38
CA GLU A 261 12.85 14.76 -16.53
C GLU A 261 12.43 13.34 -16.91
N VAL A 262 13.40 12.51 -17.28
CA VAL A 262 13.18 11.13 -17.69
C VAL A 262 13.80 10.19 -16.66
N LEU A 263 12.95 9.32 -16.13
CA LEU A 263 13.26 8.38 -15.07
C LEU A 263 13.29 6.96 -15.64
N LEU A 264 14.09 6.09 -15.03
CA LEU A 264 14.20 4.69 -15.41
C LEU A 264 13.87 3.79 -14.23
N LEU A 265 12.94 2.85 -14.41
CA LEU A 265 12.61 1.84 -13.41
C LEU A 265 13.49 0.59 -13.53
N VAL A 266 14.02 0.13 -12.40
CA VAL A 266 14.74 -1.14 -12.27
C VAL A 266 14.05 -1.99 -11.21
N TYR A 267 13.61 -3.18 -11.62
CA TYR A 267 13.05 -4.19 -10.72
C TYR A 267 14.13 -5.11 -10.17
N LEU A 268 14.55 -4.85 -8.93
CA LEU A 268 15.69 -5.49 -8.27
C LEU A 268 15.62 -7.04 -8.25
N PRO A 269 14.46 -7.68 -7.98
CA PRO A 269 14.37 -9.13 -7.92
C PRO A 269 14.69 -9.84 -9.24
N THR A 270 14.29 -9.27 -10.37
CA THR A 270 14.58 -9.86 -11.69
C THR A 270 16.01 -9.54 -12.14
N VAL A 271 16.53 -8.34 -11.86
CA VAL A 271 17.87 -7.97 -12.31
C VAL A 271 18.99 -8.64 -11.52
N GLU A 272 18.77 -9.07 -10.27
CA GLU A 272 19.78 -9.83 -9.50
C GLU A 272 20.16 -11.14 -10.23
N ARG A 273 19.24 -11.72 -11.02
CA ARG A 273 19.48 -12.95 -11.78
C ARG A 273 20.33 -12.72 -13.04
N ASN A 274 20.09 -11.61 -13.74
CA ASN A 274 20.67 -11.34 -15.06
C ASN A 274 21.11 -9.86 -15.20
N PRO A 275 22.04 -9.37 -14.34
CA PRO A 275 22.36 -7.93 -14.27
C PRO A 275 23.04 -7.41 -15.53
N GLU A 276 23.69 -8.28 -16.31
CA GLU A 276 24.31 -7.87 -17.58
C GLU A 276 23.27 -7.49 -18.63
N VAL A 277 22.15 -8.20 -18.66
CA VAL A 277 21.10 -8.04 -19.66
C VAL A 277 20.02 -7.06 -19.21
N ASN A 278 19.55 -7.16 -17.97
CA ASN A 278 18.41 -6.37 -17.46
C ASN A 278 18.83 -5.16 -16.60
N MET A 279 20.14 -4.88 -16.52
CA MET A 279 20.68 -3.64 -15.94
C MET A 279 21.93 -3.21 -16.73
N PRO A 280 21.83 -2.97 -18.05
CA PRO A 280 22.99 -2.70 -18.90
C PRO A 280 23.75 -1.44 -18.48
N LEU A 281 25.07 -1.42 -18.69
CA LEU A 281 25.93 -0.28 -18.31
C LEU A 281 25.59 1.02 -19.05
N GLY A 282 24.87 0.95 -20.19
CA GLY A 282 24.34 2.13 -20.88
C GLY A 282 23.37 2.96 -20.04
N TRP A 283 22.84 2.40 -18.94
CA TRP A 283 21.98 3.10 -17.99
C TRP A 283 22.73 3.82 -16.87
N ALA A 284 24.04 3.60 -16.74
CA ALA A 284 24.82 4.19 -15.67
C ALA A 284 24.73 5.73 -15.69
N ALA A 285 24.80 6.33 -14.51
CA ALA A 285 24.69 7.76 -14.34
C ALA A 285 25.71 8.49 -15.24
N PRO A 286 25.30 9.58 -15.92
CA PRO A 286 24.02 10.30 -15.81
C PRO A 286 23.05 10.01 -16.97
N ALA A 287 22.89 8.75 -17.40
CA ALA A 287 22.05 8.43 -18.58
C ALA A 287 20.57 8.85 -18.41
N PHE A 288 20.01 8.72 -17.21
CA PHE A 288 18.67 9.17 -16.86
C PHE A 288 18.76 10.23 -15.76
N ASP A 289 17.71 11.02 -15.58
CA ASP A 289 17.72 12.08 -14.57
C ASP A 289 17.54 11.50 -13.16
N VAL A 290 16.75 10.42 -13.04
CA VAL A 290 16.51 9.71 -11.78
C VAL A 290 16.45 8.20 -12.05
N LEU A 291 17.13 7.42 -11.20
CA LEU A 291 17.00 5.97 -11.16
C LEU A 291 15.94 5.55 -10.14
N GLN A 292 14.94 4.79 -10.56
CA GLN A 292 13.88 4.30 -9.69
C GLN A 292 14.13 2.83 -9.40
N LEU A 293 14.18 2.48 -8.12
CA LEU A 293 14.43 1.13 -7.65
C LEU A 293 13.17 0.55 -7.01
N GLU A 294 12.80 -0.65 -7.46
CA GLU A 294 11.63 -1.37 -6.98
C GLU A 294 12.02 -2.79 -6.57
N ASP A 295 11.52 -3.24 -5.42
CA ASP A 295 11.77 -4.57 -4.87
C ASP A 295 10.58 -5.14 -4.10
N TYR A 296 9.37 -4.84 -4.58
CA TYR A 296 8.14 -5.11 -3.83
C TYR A 296 7.98 -6.57 -3.38
N ASP A 297 8.46 -7.56 -4.14
CA ASP A 297 8.41 -8.97 -3.74
C ASP A 297 9.16 -9.20 -2.42
N TRP A 298 10.31 -8.55 -2.26
CA TRP A 298 11.13 -8.65 -1.05
C TRP A 298 10.61 -7.75 0.06
N ALA A 299 10.18 -6.54 -0.28
CA ALA A 299 9.63 -5.60 0.69
C ALA A 299 8.35 -6.14 1.33
N ALA A 300 7.40 -6.68 0.55
CA ALA A 300 6.19 -7.30 1.07
C ALA A 300 6.50 -8.52 1.96
N ALA A 301 7.51 -9.31 1.61
CA ALA A 301 7.98 -10.45 2.40
C ALA A 301 8.85 -10.07 3.62
N GLY A 302 9.16 -8.79 3.83
CA GLY A 302 10.06 -8.34 4.90
C GLY A 302 11.52 -8.79 4.72
N ASN A 303 11.92 -9.15 3.49
CA ASN A 303 13.26 -9.66 3.19
C ASN A 303 14.28 -8.53 2.98
N GLN A 304 14.57 -7.79 4.05
CA GLN A 304 15.49 -6.65 4.05
C GLN A 304 16.90 -7.01 3.54
N ALA A 305 17.34 -8.25 3.75
CA ALA A 305 18.63 -8.72 3.29
C ALA A 305 18.70 -8.80 1.75
N ALA A 306 17.62 -9.21 1.09
CA ALA A 306 17.55 -9.23 -0.37
C ALA A 306 17.48 -7.80 -0.94
N SER A 307 16.64 -6.95 -0.37
CA SER A 307 16.57 -5.52 -0.69
C SER A 307 17.94 -4.84 -0.63
N ALA A 308 18.68 -5.04 0.47
CA ALA A 308 20.01 -4.45 0.63
C ALA A 308 21.03 -4.95 -0.41
N ARG A 309 20.98 -6.24 -0.77
CA ARG A 309 21.86 -6.81 -1.81
C ARG A 309 21.54 -6.27 -3.20
N GLY A 310 20.26 -6.28 -3.59
CA GLY A 310 19.83 -5.76 -4.89
C GLY A 310 20.16 -4.28 -5.03
N LEU A 311 19.95 -3.51 -3.97
CA LEU A 311 20.32 -2.10 -3.92
C LEU A 311 21.82 -1.89 -4.11
N ALA A 312 22.65 -2.59 -3.32
CA ALA A 312 24.11 -2.46 -3.42
C ALA A 312 24.62 -2.84 -4.82
N LEU A 313 23.99 -3.84 -5.45
CA LEU A 313 24.29 -4.23 -6.83
C LEU A 313 23.94 -3.11 -7.82
N ALA A 314 22.76 -2.50 -7.71
CA ALA A 314 22.34 -1.40 -8.57
C ALA A 314 23.22 -0.15 -8.39
N GLU A 315 23.55 0.21 -7.15
CA GLU A 315 24.45 1.33 -6.84
C GLU A 315 25.85 1.10 -7.41
N ALA A 316 26.42 -0.09 -7.21
CA ALA A 316 27.75 -0.42 -7.72
C ALA A 316 27.79 -0.44 -9.26
N ARG A 317 26.69 -0.82 -9.91
CA ARG A 317 26.63 -0.98 -11.37
C ARG A 317 26.27 0.30 -12.11
N LEU A 318 25.33 1.08 -11.58
CA LEU A 318 24.77 2.25 -12.26
C LEU A 318 25.24 3.60 -11.67
N GLY A 319 25.72 3.63 -10.43
CA GLY A 319 26.41 4.80 -9.88
C GLY A 319 25.56 6.05 -9.59
N TYR A 320 24.23 5.93 -9.50
CA TYR A 320 23.36 7.04 -9.08
C TYR A 320 23.49 7.27 -7.57
N ALA A 321 23.64 8.53 -7.14
CA ALA A 321 23.60 8.87 -5.73
C ALA A 321 22.19 8.69 -5.17
N ALA A 322 22.04 8.49 -3.85
CA ALA A 322 20.72 8.33 -3.22
C ALA A 322 19.78 9.51 -3.54
N ALA A 323 20.31 10.75 -3.55
CA ALA A 323 19.54 11.95 -3.91
C ALA A 323 19.07 11.98 -5.39
N ASP A 324 19.61 11.12 -6.25
CA ASP A 324 19.20 10.95 -7.65
C ASP A 324 18.42 9.63 -7.83
N GLN A 325 17.89 9.06 -6.74
CA GLN A 325 17.10 7.84 -6.73
C GLN A 325 15.68 8.08 -6.20
N HIS A 326 14.72 7.37 -6.78
CA HIS A 326 13.43 7.11 -6.12
C HIS A 326 13.34 5.65 -5.70
N TYR A 327 12.52 5.37 -4.70
CA TYR A 327 12.24 4.01 -4.23
C TYR A 327 10.74 3.69 -4.30
N LEU A 328 10.39 2.49 -4.75
CA LEU A 328 9.02 1.99 -4.81
C LEU A 328 8.91 0.77 -3.88
N SER A 329 8.16 0.90 -2.79
CA SER A 329 8.11 -0.12 -1.73
C SER A 329 7.16 -1.29 -2.01
N GLY A 330 6.22 -1.13 -2.93
CA GLY A 330 5.27 -2.19 -3.30
C GLY A 330 3.90 -2.13 -2.65
N PHE A 331 3.07 -3.14 -2.98
CA PHE A 331 1.65 -3.29 -2.63
C PHE A 331 1.33 -4.68 -2.09
N VAL A 332 0.17 -4.79 -1.43
CA VAL A 332 -0.40 -6.08 -1.01
C VAL A 332 -1.31 -6.63 -2.10
N LEU A 333 -0.92 -7.73 -2.74
CA LEU A 333 -1.69 -8.35 -3.84
C LEU A 333 -3.06 -8.84 -3.35
N ALA A 334 -3.10 -9.68 -2.31
CA ALA A 334 -4.31 -10.32 -1.81
C ALA A 334 -4.80 -9.71 -0.47
N PRO A 335 -6.11 -9.43 -0.29
CA PRO A 335 -6.64 -8.82 0.94
C PRO A 335 -6.35 -9.59 2.24
N GLU A 336 -6.09 -10.88 2.16
CA GLU A 336 -5.69 -11.73 3.29
C GLU A 336 -4.27 -11.42 3.81
N ASP A 337 -3.40 -10.86 2.96
CA ASP A 337 -1.99 -10.58 3.26
C ASP A 337 -1.77 -9.15 3.78
N LYS A 338 -2.82 -8.49 4.31
CA LYS A 338 -2.76 -7.11 4.82
C LYS A 338 -1.63 -6.84 5.82
N ALA A 339 -1.17 -7.85 6.54
CA ALA A 339 -0.04 -7.72 7.47
C ALA A 339 1.27 -7.28 6.77
N SER A 340 1.42 -7.59 5.48
CA SER A 340 2.59 -7.21 4.67
C SER A 340 2.75 -5.70 4.51
N TRP A 341 1.70 -4.90 4.74
CA TRP A 341 1.81 -3.44 4.76
C TRP A 341 2.82 -2.94 5.79
N LEU A 342 3.02 -3.65 6.92
CA LEU A 342 4.02 -3.28 7.93
C LEU A 342 5.43 -3.35 7.35
N HIS A 343 5.72 -4.36 6.53
CA HIS A 343 7.04 -4.51 5.90
C HIS A 343 7.24 -3.51 4.76
N ILE A 344 6.20 -3.28 3.96
CA ILE A 344 6.21 -2.29 2.87
C ILE A 344 6.48 -0.89 3.42
N ASP A 345 5.79 -0.50 4.49
CA ASP A 345 5.98 0.81 5.14
C ASP A 345 7.38 0.94 5.73
N ALA A 346 7.87 -0.10 6.42
CA ALA A 346 9.23 -0.12 6.95
C ALA A 346 10.30 -0.01 5.86
N ALA A 347 10.09 -0.65 4.70
CA ALA A 347 11.01 -0.56 3.57
C ALA A 347 11.02 0.84 2.95
N ALA A 348 9.85 1.48 2.81
CA ALA A 348 9.72 2.86 2.35
C ALA A 348 10.44 3.85 3.30
N GLU A 349 10.26 3.69 4.62
CA GLU A 349 10.95 4.50 5.63
C GLU A 349 12.46 4.28 5.63
N ALA A 350 12.92 3.03 5.50
CA ALA A 350 14.35 2.74 5.37
C ALA A 350 14.98 3.43 4.14
N ALA A 351 14.25 3.49 3.01
CA ALA A 351 14.71 4.21 1.83
C ALA A 351 14.77 5.73 2.09
N ARG A 352 13.77 6.32 2.77
CA ARG A 352 13.80 7.73 3.16
C ARG A 352 14.98 8.06 4.07
N GLN A 353 15.26 7.20 5.06
CA GLN A 353 16.40 7.36 5.97
C GLN A 353 17.75 7.27 5.24
N ARG A 354 17.83 6.50 4.16
CA ARG A 354 19.00 6.45 3.26
C ARG A 354 19.18 7.75 2.45
N GLY A 355 18.15 8.60 2.38
CA GLY A 355 18.20 9.88 1.68
C GLY A 355 17.85 9.79 0.20
N VAL A 356 16.97 8.85 -0.19
CA VAL A 356 16.38 8.87 -1.54
C VAL A 356 15.57 10.15 -1.76
N ALA A 357 15.49 10.65 -2.99
CA ALA A 357 14.74 11.87 -3.28
C ALA A 357 13.25 11.71 -2.99
N GLU A 358 12.66 10.58 -3.38
CA GLU A 358 11.25 10.26 -3.14
C GLU A 358 11.06 8.76 -2.89
N ALA A 359 10.15 8.42 -1.97
CA ALA A 359 9.71 7.05 -1.70
C ALA A 359 8.21 6.94 -1.99
N PHE A 360 7.83 5.95 -2.80
CA PHE A 360 6.46 5.73 -3.27
C PHE A 360 5.90 4.45 -2.67
N VAL A 361 4.72 4.56 -2.09
CA VAL A 361 3.85 3.42 -1.81
C VAL A 361 3.13 3.05 -3.09
N TRP A 362 3.13 1.78 -3.48
CA TRP A 362 2.35 1.25 -4.60
C TRP A 362 1.27 0.33 -4.00
N ALA A 363 0.05 0.22 -4.49
CA ALA A 363 -0.68 1.18 -5.30
C ALA A 363 -1.89 1.69 -4.50
N LEU A 364 -2.35 2.89 -4.86
CA LEU A 364 -3.51 3.55 -4.27
C LEU A 364 -4.76 2.64 -4.11
N PRO A 365 -5.15 1.80 -5.10
CA PRO A 365 -6.32 0.92 -4.95
C PRO A 365 -6.22 -0.03 -3.76
N GLN A 366 -5.05 -0.64 -3.53
CA GLN A 366 -4.80 -1.57 -2.44
C GLN A 366 -4.72 -0.83 -1.10
N VAL A 367 -4.11 0.36 -1.08
CA VAL A 367 -4.13 1.24 0.10
C VAL A 367 -5.58 1.52 0.54
N ILE A 368 -6.46 1.86 -0.41
CA ILE A 368 -7.88 2.12 -0.12
C ILE A 368 -8.62 0.84 0.29
N ARG A 369 -8.40 -0.27 -0.43
CA ARG A 369 -9.03 -1.58 -0.16
C ARG A 369 -8.71 -2.06 1.26
N ASP A 370 -7.48 -1.84 1.69
CA ASP A 370 -6.96 -2.40 2.93
C ASP A 370 -7.08 -1.45 4.12
N GLY A 371 -7.34 -0.16 3.87
CA GLY A 371 -7.37 0.87 4.90
C GLY A 371 -5.97 1.19 5.44
N PHE A 372 -4.94 1.05 4.60
CA PHE A 372 -3.56 1.39 4.97
C PHE A 372 -3.41 2.90 5.17
N VAL A 373 -2.77 3.28 6.28
CA VAL A 373 -2.48 4.67 6.62
C VAL A 373 -1.06 4.75 7.15
N HIS A 374 -0.28 5.70 6.63
CA HIS A 374 1.04 6.04 7.16
C HIS A 374 0.95 7.26 8.07
N PHE A 375 1.68 7.25 9.18
CA PHE A 375 1.81 8.37 10.09
C PHE A 375 3.29 8.72 10.24
N GLU A 376 3.66 9.99 10.02
CA GLU A 376 5.00 10.43 10.42
C GLU A 376 5.09 10.39 11.94
N GLN A 377 6.02 9.58 12.45
CA GLN A 377 6.38 9.65 13.85
C GLN A 377 7.23 10.92 14.04
N GLU A 378 6.72 11.90 14.81
CA GLU A 378 7.57 12.98 15.31
C GLU A 378 8.70 12.36 16.13
N SER A 379 9.93 12.52 15.66
CA SER A 379 11.13 11.87 16.19
C SER A 379 11.53 12.29 17.61
N ASP A 380 10.71 13.06 18.34
CA ASP A 380 11.01 13.56 19.69
C ASP A 380 9.88 13.34 20.71
N VAL A 381 8.81 12.62 20.37
CA VAL A 381 7.83 12.20 21.38
C VAL A 381 8.04 10.71 21.64
N GLU A 382 8.68 10.37 22.75
CA GLU A 382 8.51 9.06 23.38
C GLU A 382 7.02 8.88 23.66
N ALA A 383 6.31 8.26 22.70
CA ALA A 383 4.85 8.11 22.69
C ALA A 383 4.33 7.22 23.82
N PHE A 384 5.22 6.57 24.57
CA PHE A 384 4.90 5.71 25.69
C PHE A 384 5.95 5.87 26.80
N ASP A 385 5.51 6.14 28.02
CA ASP A 385 6.34 6.09 29.21
C ASP A 385 6.10 4.77 29.92
N ASP A 386 7.17 3.99 30.12
CA ASP A 386 7.09 2.66 30.72
C ASP A 386 6.90 2.70 32.25
N ILE A 387 5.84 3.36 32.68
CA ILE A 387 5.46 3.63 34.07
C ILE A 387 4.02 3.18 34.32
N LEU A 388 3.76 2.63 35.50
CA LEU A 388 2.42 2.22 35.91
C LEU A 388 1.58 3.43 36.33
N PHE A 389 0.28 3.39 36.03
CA PHE A 389 -0.70 4.33 36.54
C PHE A 389 -0.58 4.41 38.08
N PRO A 390 -0.46 5.63 38.66
CA PRO A 390 0.07 5.78 40.02
C PRO A 390 -0.96 5.52 41.13
N ILE A 391 -2.23 5.31 40.79
CA ILE A 391 -3.33 5.17 41.74
C ILE A 391 -3.93 3.78 41.60
N ALA A 392 -4.10 3.07 42.71
CA ALA A 392 -4.79 1.79 42.71
C ALA A 392 -6.25 2.00 42.27
N LEU A 393 -6.69 1.23 41.27
CA LEU A 393 -8.04 1.35 40.75
C LEU A 393 -9.06 1.02 41.85
N GLY A 394 -10.05 1.90 42.00
CA GLY A 394 -11.15 1.70 42.93
C GLY A 394 -12.05 0.55 42.48
N ARG A 395 -12.83 -0.01 43.40
CA ARG A 395 -13.86 -1.03 43.08
C ARG A 395 -14.93 -0.56 42.08
N GLU A 396 -15.00 0.75 41.84
CA GLU A 396 -15.97 1.38 40.95
C GLU A 396 -15.38 1.71 39.56
N ALA A 397 -14.12 1.33 39.28
CA ALA A 397 -13.53 1.53 37.96
C ALA A 397 -14.32 0.78 36.87
N GLU A 398 -14.55 1.45 35.75
CA GLU A 398 -15.25 0.90 34.61
C GLU A 398 -14.26 0.36 33.57
N VAL A 399 -14.57 -0.79 32.99
CA VAL A 399 -13.84 -1.40 31.88
C VAL A 399 -14.83 -1.78 30.79
N ALA A 400 -14.64 -1.23 29.59
CA ALA A 400 -15.57 -1.35 28.47
C ALA A 400 -14.79 -1.75 27.19
N PRO A 401 -14.75 -3.05 26.85
CA PRO A 401 -14.24 -3.52 25.56
C PRO A 401 -15.17 -3.12 24.41
N GLU A 402 -14.60 -2.56 23.35
CA GLU A 402 -15.29 -2.18 22.11
C GLU A 402 -14.80 -3.03 20.94
N VAL A 403 -15.73 -3.52 20.12
CA VAL A 403 -15.44 -4.18 18.83
C VAL A 403 -16.10 -3.40 17.71
N SER A 404 -15.48 -3.40 16.53
CA SER A 404 -16.06 -2.80 15.33
C SER A 404 -16.55 -3.91 14.39
N THR A 405 -17.87 -4.03 14.24
CA THR A 405 -18.50 -4.97 13.30
C THR A 405 -19.46 -4.21 12.41
N ALA A 406 -19.21 -4.20 11.11
CA ALA A 406 -20.19 -3.75 10.14
C ALA A 406 -21.26 -4.84 9.98
N ILE A 407 -22.51 -4.52 10.29
CA ILE A 407 -23.65 -5.42 10.14
C ILE A 407 -24.50 -4.92 8.98
N VAL A 408 -24.69 -5.79 7.99
CA VAL A 408 -25.58 -5.55 6.87
C VAL A 408 -26.74 -6.54 6.97
N THR A 409 -27.94 -6.03 7.23
CA THR A 409 -29.16 -6.83 7.24
C THR A 409 -29.82 -6.75 5.87
N SER A 410 -29.97 -7.90 5.22
CA SER A 410 -30.74 -8.03 3.96
C SER A 410 -32.24 -7.83 4.20
N ALA A 411 -32.98 -7.47 3.15
CA ALA A 411 -34.44 -7.31 3.21
C ALA A 411 -35.20 -8.61 3.55
N GLY A 412 -34.58 -9.78 3.36
CA GLY A 412 -35.11 -11.08 3.80
C GLY A 412 -34.92 -11.36 5.31
N GLY A 413 -34.28 -10.44 6.04
CA GLY A 413 -33.96 -10.58 7.46
C GLY A 413 -32.68 -11.37 7.75
N ALA A 414 -31.92 -11.78 6.73
CA ALA A 414 -30.62 -12.41 6.91
C ALA A 414 -29.53 -11.36 7.13
N GLU A 415 -28.63 -11.59 8.07
CA GLU A 415 -27.53 -10.67 8.42
C GLU A 415 -26.19 -11.18 7.91
N MET A 416 -25.43 -10.29 7.28
CA MET A 416 -24.01 -10.44 7.01
C MET A 416 -23.24 -9.55 7.99
N ARG A 417 -22.18 -10.09 8.60
CA ARG A 417 -21.39 -9.41 9.63
C ARG A 417 -19.94 -9.42 9.21
N ASN A 418 -19.32 -8.25 9.10
CA ASN A 418 -17.90 -8.09 8.82
C ASN A 418 -17.22 -7.49 10.04
N ALA A 419 -16.30 -8.23 10.67
CA ALA A 419 -15.52 -7.71 11.78
C ALA A 419 -14.40 -6.82 11.22
N GLU A 420 -14.52 -5.51 11.44
CA GLU A 420 -13.53 -4.52 10.97
C GLU A 420 -12.26 -4.54 11.84
N TRP A 421 -12.40 -4.92 13.12
CA TRP A 421 -11.28 -5.09 14.04
C TRP A 421 -11.11 -6.57 14.41
N ALA A 422 -9.87 -7.06 14.30
CA ALA A 422 -9.51 -8.41 14.73
C ALA A 422 -9.52 -8.59 16.26
N GLU A 423 -9.24 -7.51 16.99
CA GLU A 423 -9.19 -7.49 18.46
C GLU A 423 -10.11 -6.38 18.99
N ALA A 424 -10.62 -6.55 20.21
CA ALA A 424 -11.34 -5.47 20.89
C ALA A 424 -10.38 -4.35 21.30
N ARG A 425 -10.88 -3.12 21.40
CA ARG A 425 -10.17 -2.00 22.02
C ARG A 425 -10.83 -1.67 23.34
N THR A 426 -10.06 -1.55 24.42
CA THR A 426 -10.63 -1.38 25.76
C THR A 426 -10.62 0.09 26.18
N HIS A 427 -11.77 0.55 26.67
CA HIS A 427 -11.94 1.85 27.32
C HIS A 427 -12.02 1.65 28.84
N TYR A 428 -11.44 2.58 29.59
CA TYR A 428 -11.45 2.54 31.05
C TYR A 428 -11.96 3.87 31.59
N ASP A 429 -12.72 3.85 32.68
CA ASP A 429 -12.90 5.03 33.54
C ASP A 429 -12.32 4.73 34.92
N VAL A 430 -11.20 5.38 35.23
CA VAL A 430 -10.46 5.18 36.48
C VAL A 430 -10.72 6.30 37.51
N GLY A 431 -11.62 7.24 37.19
CA GLY A 431 -12.02 8.32 38.11
C GLY A 431 -12.71 7.81 39.37
N PRO A 432 -13.67 6.86 39.28
CA PRO A 432 -14.36 6.29 40.42
C PRO A 432 -13.41 5.57 41.40
N GLY A 433 -12.91 6.29 42.40
CA GLY A 433 -11.94 5.78 43.37
C GLY A 433 -10.91 6.83 43.82
N VAL A 434 -10.70 7.88 43.02
CA VAL A 434 -9.79 8.99 43.33
C VAL A 434 -10.46 9.94 44.33
N ARG A 435 -10.21 9.72 45.62
CA ARG A 435 -10.95 10.39 46.71
C ARG A 435 -10.08 11.24 47.66
N SER A 436 -8.78 10.98 47.71
CA SER A 436 -7.88 11.74 48.58
C SER A 436 -7.25 12.92 47.85
N GLU A 437 -6.88 13.96 48.60
CA GLU A 437 -6.12 15.09 48.06
C GLU A 437 -4.76 14.66 47.48
N ALA A 438 -4.13 13.63 48.07
CA ALA A 438 -2.89 13.05 47.59
C ALA A 438 -3.07 12.37 46.22
N ASP A 439 -4.14 11.60 46.04
CA ASP A 439 -4.43 10.94 44.75
C ASP A 439 -4.69 11.97 43.66
N ILE A 440 -5.45 13.04 43.96
CA ILE A 440 -5.71 14.13 43.01
C ILE A 440 -4.42 14.85 42.62
N ALA A 441 -3.53 15.11 43.58
CA ALA A 441 -2.23 15.72 43.30
C ALA A 441 -1.35 14.80 42.43
N ALA A 442 -1.32 13.50 42.73
CA ALA A 442 -0.60 12.51 41.92
C ALA A 442 -1.17 12.40 40.50
N LEU A 443 -2.50 12.37 40.36
CA LEU A 443 -3.17 12.32 39.05
C LEU A 443 -2.89 13.56 38.21
N LEU A 444 -2.99 14.77 38.80
CA LEU A 444 -2.67 16.02 38.10
C LEU A 444 -1.20 16.07 37.66
N ALA A 445 -0.28 15.61 38.51
CA ALA A 445 1.14 15.54 38.16
C ALA A 445 1.37 14.55 37.02
N PHE A 446 0.76 13.37 37.09
CA PHE A 446 0.86 12.32 36.08
C PHE A 446 0.28 12.77 34.72
N PHE A 447 -0.92 13.37 34.72
CA PHE A 447 -1.56 13.92 33.52
C PHE A 447 -0.69 14.98 32.82
N ARG A 448 -0.09 15.89 33.60
CA ARG A 448 0.81 16.92 33.04
C ARG A 448 2.10 16.32 32.49
N ALA A 449 2.67 15.32 33.18
CA ALA A 449 3.88 14.65 32.72
C ALA A 449 3.65 13.94 31.39
N ARG A 450 2.47 13.35 31.17
CA ARG A 450 2.09 12.69 29.91
C ARG A 450 1.55 13.62 28.82
N MET A 451 1.37 14.91 29.14
CA MET A 451 0.76 15.90 28.25
C MET A 451 -0.63 15.46 27.73
N GLY A 452 -1.48 14.97 28.63
CA GLY A 452 -2.80 14.46 28.26
C GLY A 452 -2.71 13.18 27.41
N PRO A 453 -3.34 13.11 26.22
CA PRO A 453 -3.36 11.92 25.39
C PRO A 453 -2.04 11.63 24.66
N ALA A 454 -1.06 12.55 24.69
CA ALA A 454 0.13 12.48 23.84
C ALA A 454 1.08 11.32 24.18
N ARG A 455 1.15 10.90 25.46
CA ARG A 455 2.05 9.83 25.90
C ARG A 455 1.30 8.75 26.67
N GLY A 456 1.39 7.52 26.18
CA GLY A 456 0.83 6.33 26.81
C GLY A 456 1.60 5.89 28.06
N PHE A 457 1.01 4.99 28.81
CA PHE A 457 1.55 4.41 30.04
C PHE A 457 0.88 3.07 30.35
N ARG A 458 1.40 2.34 31.35
CA ARG A 458 0.86 1.05 31.76
C ARG A 458 -0.36 1.21 32.67
N LEU A 459 -1.40 0.42 32.42
CA LEU A 459 -2.53 0.24 33.32
C LEU A 459 -2.69 -1.24 33.67
N ARG A 460 -2.75 -1.54 34.97
CA ARG A 460 -3.20 -2.87 35.42
C ARG A 460 -4.72 -2.95 35.26
N ASP A 461 -5.18 -3.77 34.33
CA ASP A 461 -6.61 -4.07 34.21
C ASP A 461 -7.09 -4.84 35.47
N PRO A 462 -8.16 -4.39 36.16
CA PRO A 462 -8.61 -5.05 37.39
C PRO A 462 -9.32 -6.40 37.14
N PHE A 463 -9.77 -6.66 35.91
CA PHE A 463 -10.50 -7.87 35.52
C PHE A 463 -9.67 -8.81 34.65
N ASP A 464 -8.65 -8.29 33.97
CA ASP A 464 -7.93 -9.03 32.92
C ASP A 464 -6.43 -8.72 32.88
N TRP A 465 -5.64 -9.30 33.79
CA TRP A 465 -4.22 -8.96 33.97
C TRP A 465 -3.26 -10.15 34.02
N GLU A 466 -3.76 -11.38 33.87
CA GLU A 466 -2.94 -12.59 33.90
C GLU A 466 -3.28 -13.54 32.74
N GLY A 467 -2.26 -14.20 32.19
CA GLY A 467 -2.40 -15.37 31.32
C GLY A 467 -1.87 -16.59 32.07
N ALA A 468 -2.59 -17.71 31.97
CA ALA A 468 -2.23 -18.96 32.65
C ALA A 468 -2.12 -20.08 31.62
N ASP A 469 -0.91 -20.63 31.48
CA ASP A 469 -0.53 -21.69 30.55
C ASP A 469 -0.99 -21.44 29.10
N GLU A 470 -0.81 -20.21 28.64
CA GLU A 470 -1.18 -19.76 27.30
C GLU A 470 -0.27 -20.38 26.24
N LEU A 471 -0.84 -21.02 25.22
CA LEU A 471 -0.09 -21.61 24.10
C LEU A 471 0.48 -20.51 23.19
N LEU A 472 1.79 -20.34 23.19
CA LEU A 472 2.46 -19.33 22.36
C LEU A 472 2.68 -19.81 20.92
N GLY A 473 3.00 -21.10 20.76
CA GLY A 473 3.26 -21.74 19.48
C GLY A 473 3.68 -23.21 19.61
N VAL A 474 3.97 -23.84 18.47
CA VAL A 474 4.46 -25.22 18.36
C VAL A 474 5.81 -25.19 17.66
N GLY A 475 6.77 -25.96 18.17
CA GLY A 475 8.10 -26.09 17.60
C GLY A 475 8.10 -26.69 16.21
N ASP A 476 9.02 -26.20 15.38
CA ASP A 476 9.33 -26.67 14.02
C ASP A 476 10.81 -27.11 13.90
N GLY A 477 11.59 -27.01 14.98
CA GLY A 477 13.03 -27.27 15.01
C GLY A 477 13.92 -26.09 14.61
N GLU A 478 13.35 -24.95 14.20
CA GLU A 478 14.08 -23.77 13.70
C GLU A 478 13.71 -22.49 14.46
N THR A 479 12.43 -22.26 14.71
CA THR A 479 11.88 -21.07 15.37
C THR A 479 12.11 -21.12 16.88
N ALA A 480 12.82 -20.12 17.42
CA ALA A 480 13.10 -20.00 18.86
C ALA A 480 12.40 -18.81 19.54
N SER A 481 11.71 -17.95 18.78
CA SER A 481 11.08 -16.72 19.28
C SER A 481 9.55 -16.80 19.21
N PHE A 482 8.88 -16.55 20.32
CA PHE A 482 7.43 -16.66 20.46
C PHE A 482 6.86 -15.43 21.16
N ALA A 483 5.84 -14.82 20.57
CA ALA A 483 5.14 -13.68 21.15
C ALA A 483 4.25 -14.08 22.32
N LEU A 484 4.32 -13.36 23.45
CA LEU A 484 3.33 -13.50 24.53
C LEU A 484 1.95 -13.10 24.04
N VAL A 485 1.00 -14.01 24.26
CA VAL A 485 -0.38 -13.90 23.77
C VAL A 485 -1.34 -14.41 24.83
N LYS A 486 -2.56 -13.89 24.84
CA LYS A 486 -3.65 -14.39 25.65
C LYS A 486 -4.81 -14.85 24.77
N HIS A 487 -5.40 -16.00 25.05
CA HIS A 487 -6.51 -16.56 24.28
C HIS A 487 -7.86 -16.30 24.95
N TYR A 488 -8.80 -15.78 24.16
CA TYR A 488 -10.22 -15.67 24.51
C TYR A 488 -11.00 -16.59 23.57
N GLY A 489 -10.97 -17.89 23.88
CA GLY A 489 -11.46 -18.91 22.96
C GLY A 489 -10.61 -18.97 21.69
N ALA A 490 -11.20 -18.73 20.53
CA ALA A 490 -10.48 -18.71 19.25
C ALA A 490 -9.77 -17.36 18.96
N VAL A 491 -10.07 -16.31 19.73
CA VAL A 491 -9.46 -14.99 19.55
C VAL A 491 -8.14 -14.95 20.31
N LYS A 492 -7.09 -14.53 19.62
CA LYS A 492 -5.74 -14.35 20.17
C LYS A 492 -5.48 -12.85 20.34
N ARG A 493 -5.01 -12.43 21.52
CA ARG A 493 -4.60 -11.04 21.81
C ARG A 493 -3.11 -10.97 22.04
N ARG A 494 -2.43 -10.01 21.43
CA ARG A 494 -1.01 -9.76 21.67
C ARG A 494 -0.79 -9.07 23.02
N ILE A 495 0.20 -9.56 23.78
CA ILE A 495 0.57 -8.98 25.09
C ILE A 495 1.95 -8.31 25.02
N THR A 496 1.98 -6.99 24.90
CA THR A 496 3.21 -6.20 24.68
C THR A 496 3.88 -5.71 25.96
N ARG A 497 3.15 -5.64 27.07
CA ARG A 497 3.60 -5.09 28.36
C ARG A 497 3.53 -6.12 29.50
N PRO A 498 4.26 -7.26 29.40
CA PRO A 498 4.36 -8.18 30.54
C PRO A 498 5.06 -7.52 31.73
N VAL A 499 4.75 -8.00 32.93
CA VAL A 499 5.47 -7.64 34.15
C VAL A 499 6.71 -8.50 34.26
N SER A 500 7.86 -7.86 34.19
CA SER A 500 9.15 -8.53 34.35
C SER A 500 9.19 -9.34 35.66
N GLY A 501 9.69 -10.58 35.57
CA GLY A 501 9.79 -11.50 36.70
C GLY A 501 8.53 -12.32 37.00
N THR A 502 7.44 -12.15 36.25
CA THR A 502 6.22 -12.98 36.38
C THR A 502 6.06 -14.00 35.26
N VAL A 503 6.85 -13.88 34.20
CA VAL A 503 6.79 -14.78 33.05
C VAL A 503 7.46 -16.11 33.40
N SER A 504 6.72 -17.19 33.23
CA SER A 504 7.24 -18.56 33.29
C SER A 504 6.87 -19.28 32.01
N VAL A 505 7.84 -20.01 31.43
CA VAL A 505 7.69 -20.71 30.14
C VAL A 505 7.83 -22.21 30.36
N ALA A 506 7.03 -23.00 29.64
CA ALA A 506 7.17 -24.45 29.57
C ALA A 506 7.25 -24.91 28.11
N VAL A 507 8.04 -25.95 27.86
CA VAL A 507 8.14 -26.64 26.57
C VAL A 507 7.70 -28.09 26.80
N ASP A 508 6.67 -28.54 26.08
CA ASP A 508 6.00 -29.84 26.30
C ASP A 508 5.59 -30.07 27.76
N GLY A 509 5.11 -29.02 28.42
CA GLY A 509 4.70 -29.04 29.83
C GLY A 509 5.85 -29.07 30.84
N ALA A 510 7.12 -29.08 30.39
CA ALA A 510 8.27 -28.96 31.27
C ALA A 510 8.71 -27.50 31.41
N ALA A 511 8.64 -26.96 32.63
CA ALA A 511 9.10 -25.60 32.92
C ALA A 511 10.59 -25.41 32.60
N THR A 512 10.94 -24.26 32.03
CA THR A 512 12.32 -23.91 31.66
C THR A 512 12.68 -22.49 32.09
N GLU A 513 13.93 -22.30 32.51
CA GLU A 513 14.56 -20.98 32.73
C GLU A 513 15.46 -20.57 31.55
N ALA A 514 15.62 -21.45 30.54
CA ALA A 514 16.48 -21.24 29.37
C ALA A 514 15.78 -20.36 28.31
N PHE A 515 15.39 -19.16 28.72
CA PHE A 515 14.74 -18.18 27.86
C PHE A 515 15.08 -16.75 28.29
N THR A 516 14.91 -15.83 27.34
CA THR A 516 14.99 -14.38 27.59
C THR A 516 13.69 -13.71 27.19
N LEU A 517 13.30 -12.66 27.93
CA LEU A 517 12.15 -11.82 27.61
C LEU A 517 12.65 -10.54 26.92
N GLY A 518 12.37 -10.42 25.63
CA GLY A 518 12.67 -9.24 24.82
C GLY A 518 11.59 -8.17 24.88
N ALA A 519 11.83 -7.07 24.17
CA ALA A 519 10.90 -5.97 24.03
C ALA A 519 9.54 -6.44 23.46
N GLY A 520 8.47 -5.75 23.84
CA GLY A 520 7.11 -6.10 23.40
C GLY A 520 6.64 -7.47 23.88
N GLY A 521 7.27 -8.10 24.88
CA GLY A 521 6.88 -9.42 25.35
C GLY A 521 7.18 -10.54 24.35
N MET A 522 8.36 -10.50 23.72
CA MET A 522 8.87 -11.61 22.91
C MET A 522 9.66 -12.57 23.79
N VAL A 523 9.27 -13.84 23.86
CA VAL A 523 10.01 -14.90 24.56
C VAL A 523 10.95 -15.55 23.56
N THR A 524 12.26 -15.53 23.84
CA THR A 524 13.27 -16.22 23.03
C THR A 524 13.91 -17.34 23.83
N LEU A 525 13.71 -18.59 23.40
CA LEU A 525 14.33 -19.76 23.99
C LEU A 525 15.78 -19.88 23.56
N ASP A 526 16.65 -20.42 24.42
CA ASP A 526 18.06 -20.62 24.10
C ASP A 526 18.28 -21.65 22.97
N ALA A 527 17.31 -22.56 22.77
CA ALA A 527 17.26 -23.52 21.69
C ALA A 527 15.85 -23.61 21.10
N ALA A 528 15.76 -23.78 19.78
CA ALA A 528 14.47 -24.00 19.11
C ALA A 528 13.81 -25.29 19.63
N PRO A 529 12.51 -25.27 19.98
CA PRO A 529 11.78 -26.48 20.37
C PRO A 529 11.73 -27.49 19.23
N ALA A 530 11.72 -28.77 19.57
CA ALA A 530 11.60 -29.85 18.60
C ALA A 530 10.27 -29.77 17.83
N GLU A 531 10.23 -30.37 16.65
CA GLU A 531 9.00 -30.44 15.85
C GLU A 531 7.85 -31.05 16.66
N GLY A 532 6.74 -30.33 16.76
CA GLY A 532 5.56 -30.74 17.52
C GLY A 532 5.58 -30.40 19.01
N ALA A 533 6.67 -29.82 19.53
CA ALA A 533 6.75 -29.44 20.94
C ALA A 533 5.95 -28.17 21.25
N GLU A 534 5.03 -28.21 22.22
CA GLU A 534 4.20 -27.06 22.58
C GLU A 534 4.96 -26.09 23.48
N VAL A 535 4.93 -24.79 23.15
CA VAL A 535 5.50 -23.73 23.98
C VAL A 535 4.37 -22.98 24.67
N THR A 536 4.30 -23.05 25.99
CA THR A 536 3.29 -22.34 26.80
C THR A 536 3.91 -21.34 27.76
N ALA A 537 3.16 -20.32 28.15
CA ALA A 537 3.61 -19.38 29.18
C ALA A 537 2.48 -18.93 30.12
N SER A 538 2.85 -18.75 31.39
CA SER A 538 2.05 -18.05 32.40
C SER A 538 2.72 -16.71 32.71
N PHE A 539 1.94 -15.64 32.81
CA PHE A 539 2.49 -14.30 33.00
C PHE A 539 1.45 -13.32 33.54
N VAL A 540 1.94 -12.24 34.15
CA VAL A 540 1.14 -11.07 34.49
C VAL A 540 1.46 -9.95 33.51
N PHE A 541 0.47 -9.15 33.13
CA PHE A 541 0.64 -8.08 32.15
C PHE A 541 -0.09 -6.78 32.55
N ASP A 542 0.34 -5.70 31.91
CA ASP A 542 -0.37 -4.43 31.88
C ASP A 542 -0.92 -4.17 30.48
N VAL A 543 -1.93 -3.30 30.41
CA VAL A 543 -2.49 -2.80 29.17
C VAL A 543 -1.85 -1.44 28.86
N PRO A 544 -1.29 -1.24 27.66
CA PRO A 544 -0.83 0.08 27.22
C PRO A 544 -2.06 0.98 26.98
N VAL A 545 -2.16 2.08 27.73
CA VAL A 545 -3.27 3.03 27.62
C VAL A 545 -2.75 4.46 27.52
N ARG A 546 -3.60 5.39 27.10
CA ARG A 546 -3.39 6.83 27.23
C ARG A 546 -4.62 7.50 27.82
N PHE A 547 -4.49 8.75 28.28
CA PHE A 547 -5.67 9.57 28.55
C PHE A 547 -6.52 9.73 27.28
N ALA A 548 -7.84 9.71 27.42
CA ALA A 548 -8.75 9.87 26.30
C ALA A 548 -8.95 11.34 25.90
N GLU A 549 -8.73 12.27 26.83
CA GLU A 549 -9.03 13.70 26.68
C GLU A 549 -7.82 14.60 26.95
N ASP A 550 -7.76 15.75 26.28
CA ASP A 550 -6.77 16.83 26.51
C ASP A 550 -7.00 17.61 27.81
N ARG A 551 -8.08 17.33 28.53
CA ARG A 551 -8.46 18.06 29.74
C ARG A 551 -8.86 17.11 30.86
N LEU A 552 -8.16 17.22 31.99
CA LEU A 552 -8.55 16.55 33.22
C LEU A 552 -9.32 17.51 34.16
N SER A 553 -10.55 17.13 34.53
CA SER A 553 -11.39 17.88 35.47
C SER A 553 -11.35 17.27 36.86
N VAL A 554 -10.95 18.06 37.86
CA VAL A 554 -10.93 17.66 39.28
C VAL A 554 -11.57 18.74 40.14
N SER A 555 -12.28 18.32 41.20
CA SER A 555 -12.96 19.22 42.13
C SER A 555 -12.60 18.91 43.58
N ARG A 556 -12.76 19.89 44.48
CA ARG A 556 -12.68 19.66 45.94
C ARG A 556 -14.10 19.52 46.47
N ALA A 557 -14.44 18.33 46.97
CA ALA A 557 -15.76 18.03 47.50
C ALA A 557 -15.92 18.46 48.97
N THR A 558 -14.87 18.35 49.80
CA THR A 558 -14.79 18.86 51.18
C THR A 558 -13.36 19.26 51.57
N PHE A 559 -13.15 19.85 52.75
CA PHE A 559 -11.82 20.12 53.31
C PHE A 559 -11.13 18.76 53.56
N LEU A 560 -10.18 18.37 52.68
CA LEU A 560 -9.43 17.10 52.61
C LEU A 560 -9.94 16.02 51.61
N ALA A 561 -11.09 16.20 50.95
CA ALA A 561 -11.54 15.27 49.90
C ALA A 561 -11.57 15.95 48.53
N GLY A 562 -10.77 15.42 47.60
CA GLY A 562 -10.85 15.76 46.18
C GLY A 562 -11.60 14.67 45.43
N ALA A 563 -12.23 15.03 44.31
CA ALA A 563 -12.98 14.09 43.47
C ALA A 563 -12.67 14.34 42.00
N ALA A 564 -12.29 13.28 41.29
CA ALA A 564 -12.30 13.21 39.84
C ALA A 564 -13.49 12.31 39.45
N ALA A 565 -14.55 12.90 38.90
CA ALA A 565 -15.77 12.16 38.60
C ALA A 565 -15.56 11.12 37.49
N SER A 566 -14.70 11.44 36.53
CA SER A 566 -14.34 10.59 35.41
C SER A 566 -12.90 10.88 35.01
N VAL A 567 -12.15 9.82 34.70
CA VAL A 567 -10.80 9.86 34.15
C VAL A 567 -10.77 8.81 33.03
N PRO A 568 -11.23 9.18 31.82
CA PRO A 568 -11.34 8.24 30.73
C PRO A 568 -9.95 7.94 30.16
N LEU A 569 -9.63 6.65 30.06
CA LEU A 569 -8.44 6.13 29.39
C LEU A 569 -8.86 5.26 28.21
N VAL A 570 -8.00 5.17 27.21
CA VAL A 570 -8.21 4.32 26.05
C VAL A 570 -6.96 3.52 25.74
N GLU A 571 -7.15 2.23 25.46
CA GLU A 571 -6.09 1.33 25.03
C GLU A 571 -5.42 1.82 23.73
N VAL A 572 -4.10 1.69 23.69
CA VAL A 572 -3.24 1.99 22.54
C VAL A 572 -2.85 0.67 21.89
N ARG A 573 -2.88 0.61 20.55
CA ARG A 573 -2.36 -0.54 19.81
C ARG A 573 -0.89 -0.34 19.53
N GLU A 574 -0.10 -1.39 19.79
CA GLU A 574 1.36 -1.43 19.65
C GLU A 574 1.80 -2.57 18.75
#